data_AF-A0A2X4XTV2-F1
#
_entry.id   AF-A0A2X4XTV2-F1
#
_cell.length_a   1.000
_cell.length_b   1.000
_cell.length_c   1.000
_cell.angle_alpha   90.00
_cell.angle_beta   90.00
_cell.angle_gamma   90.00
#
_symmetry.space_group_name_H-M   'P 1'
#
loop_
_entity.id
_entity.type
_entity.pdbx_description
1 polymer ?
#
loop_
_entity_poly.entity_id
_entity_poly.type
_entity_poly.pdbx_seq_one_letter_code
_entity_poly.pdbx_strand_id
1 'polypeptide(L)'
;MRPIGAIVLGAYIDKVGRRKGLIVTLSIMAAGTFLIVLIPSYQTIGLWAPLLVLAGRLLQGFSAGAELGGVSVYLAEIATPGRKGFYTSWQSGSQQVAIMVAAAMGFALNAFMEESAIREWGWRLPFLFGCLIVPFIFFLRRKLEETQEFAARRNHLAMRDVFKTLLANWQVVIAGMLMVAMTTTAFYLITVYAPTFGKKVLMLSASDSLLVTLLVAISNFLWLPVGGALSDRFGRKPVLVTMALLALITAYPALSLLAEAPSFSMMLTVLLWLSFLYGLYNGAMIPALTEIMPTEVRVAGFSLAYSLATAVFGGLRRLFLPH
;
A
#
# COMPACT_ATOMS: atom_id res chain seq x y z
N MET A 1 3.47 -14.52 1.78
CA MET A 1 4.06 -14.28 0.45
C MET A 1 4.78 -12.95 0.30
N ARG A 2 4.23 -11.82 0.77
CA ARG A 2 4.88 -10.51 0.62
C ARG A 2 6.34 -10.45 1.13
N PRO A 3 6.69 -10.97 2.32
CA PRO A 3 8.09 -10.96 2.76
C PRO A 3 9.02 -11.78 1.87
N ILE A 4 8.53 -12.92 1.37
CA ILE A 4 9.29 -13.79 0.44
C ILE A 4 9.50 -13.06 -0.88
N GLY A 5 8.45 -12.39 -1.39
CA GLY A 5 8.53 -11.55 -2.59
C GLY A 5 9.48 -10.38 -2.44
N ALA A 6 9.41 -9.66 -1.32
CA ALA A 6 10.31 -8.57 -0.99
C ALA A 6 11.78 -8.97 -1.04
N ILE A 7 12.11 -10.14 -0.52
CA ILE A 7 13.47 -10.66 -0.50
C ILE A 7 13.89 -11.10 -1.91
N VAL A 8 13.12 -11.99 -2.54
CA VAL A 8 13.52 -12.63 -3.79
C VAL A 8 13.46 -11.64 -4.96
N LEU A 9 12.32 -10.97 -5.14
CA LEU A 9 12.15 -10.01 -6.22
C LEU A 9 12.86 -8.68 -5.90
N GLY A 10 12.95 -8.27 -4.63
CA GLY A 10 13.71 -7.07 -4.26
C GLY A 10 15.20 -7.22 -4.58
N ALA A 11 15.81 -8.34 -4.18
CA ALA A 11 17.21 -8.61 -4.51
C ALA A 11 17.42 -8.81 -6.03
N TYR A 12 16.42 -9.34 -6.75
CA TYR A 12 16.44 -9.39 -8.22
C TYR A 12 16.41 -7.98 -8.85
N ILE A 13 15.57 -7.05 -8.35
CA ILE A 13 15.52 -5.65 -8.81
C ILE A 13 16.87 -4.97 -8.54
N ASP A 14 17.44 -5.16 -7.35
CA ASP A 14 18.73 -4.58 -6.97
C ASP A 14 19.88 -5.09 -7.85
N LYS A 15 19.79 -6.33 -8.37
CA LYS A 15 20.79 -6.94 -9.27
C LYS A 15 20.62 -6.56 -10.75
N VAL A 16 19.40 -6.64 -11.27
CA VAL A 16 19.11 -6.57 -12.72
C VAL A 16 18.75 -5.16 -13.19
N GLY A 17 18.36 -4.29 -12.26
CA GLY A 17 17.98 -2.91 -12.53
C GLY A 17 16.51 -2.63 -12.20
N ARG A 18 16.22 -1.35 -12.01
CA ARG A 18 14.93 -0.82 -11.56
C ARG A 18 13.88 -1.05 -12.64
N ARG A 19 14.19 -0.72 -13.89
CA ARG A 19 13.25 -0.87 -15.02
C ARG A 19 12.85 -2.33 -15.23
N LYS A 20 13.82 -3.21 -15.43
CA LYS A 20 13.58 -4.64 -15.66
C LYS A 20 12.87 -5.28 -14.47
N GLY A 21 13.32 -4.95 -13.27
CA GLY A 21 12.73 -5.42 -12.03
C GLY A 21 11.25 -5.03 -11.88
N LEU A 22 10.91 -3.77 -12.14
CA LEU A 22 9.53 -3.28 -12.13
C LEU A 22 8.66 -3.91 -13.22
N ILE A 23 9.21 -4.24 -14.38
CA ILE A 23 8.46 -4.95 -15.43
C ILE A 23 8.15 -6.39 -14.99
N VAL A 24 9.10 -7.07 -14.34
CA VAL A 24 8.91 -8.44 -13.85
C VAL A 24 7.84 -8.49 -12.75
N THR A 25 7.89 -7.59 -11.77
CA THR A 25 6.83 -7.52 -10.74
C THR A 25 5.47 -7.28 -11.38
N LEU A 26 5.35 -6.29 -12.27
CA LEU A 26 4.08 -6.03 -12.97
C LEU A 26 3.55 -7.25 -13.72
N SER A 27 4.43 -8.01 -14.40
CA SER A 27 4.05 -9.20 -15.16
C SER A 27 3.51 -10.31 -14.25
N ILE A 28 4.14 -10.52 -13.09
CA ILE A 28 3.68 -11.50 -12.09
C ILE A 28 2.32 -11.07 -11.50
N MET A 29 2.16 -9.79 -11.17
CA MET A 29 0.89 -9.25 -10.68
C MET A 29 -0.23 -9.43 -11.71
N ALA A 30 0.05 -9.09 -12.97
CA ALA A 30 -0.88 -9.24 -14.09
C ALA A 30 -1.32 -10.68 -14.30
N ALA A 31 -0.37 -11.62 -14.31
CA ALA A 31 -0.67 -13.04 -14.43
C ALA A 31 -1.60 -13.52 -13.30
N GLY A 32 -1.36 -13.08 -12.05
CA GLY A 32 -2.23 -13.40 -10.92
C GLY A 32 -3.64 -12.82 -11.05
N THR A 33 -3.78 -11.58 -11.53
CA THR A 33 -5.10 -10.95 -11.74
C THR A 33 -5.86 -11.59 -12.89
N PHE A 34 -5.19 -11.87 -14.00
CA PHE A 34 -5.78 -12.53 -15.15
C PHE A 34 -6.26 -13.95 -14.82
N LEU A 35 -5.45 -14.69 -14.04
CA LEU A 35 -5.85 -15.99 -13.50
C LEU A 35 -7.14 -15.86 -12.68
N ILE A 36 -7.26 -14.88 -11.78
CA ILE A 36 -8.46 -14.69 -10.95
C ILE A 36 -9.71 -14.36 -11.80
N VAL A 37 -9.57 -13.53 -12.83
CA VAL A 37 -10.70 -13.12 -13.68
C VAL A 37 -11.24 -14.28 -14.53
N LEU A 38 -10.35 -15.13 -15.05
CA LEU A 38 -10.73 -16.24 -15.93
C LEU A 38 -11.28 -17.47 -15.18
N ILE A 39 -11.20 -17.52 -13.85
CA ILE A 39 -11.64 -18.68 -13.08
C ILE A 39 -13.18 -18.83 -13.15
N PRO A 40 -13.68 -19.99 -13.64
CA PRO A 40 -15.09 -20.34 -13.59
C PRO A 40 -15.62 -20.42 -12.15
N SER A 41 -16.94 -20.37 -11.98
CA SER A 41 -17.54 -20.45 -10.65
C SER A 41 -17.25 -21.79 -9.98
N TYR A 42 -17.40 -21.82 -8.65
CA TYR A 42 -17.26 -23.05 -7.85
C TYR A 42 -18.18 -24.17 -8.36
N GLN A 43 -19.34 -23.83 -8.91
CA GLN A 43 -20.28 -24.80 -9.48
C GLN A 43 -19.69 -25.54 -10.70
N THR A 44 -18.79 -24.92 -11.46
CA THR A 44 -18.21 -25.51 -12.68
C THR A 44 -16.99 -26.38 -12.40
N ILE A 45 -16.11 -25.96 -11.48
CA ILE A 45 -14.80 -26.60 -11.26
C ILE A 45 -14.55 -27.04 -9.81
N GLY A 46 -15.53 -26.89 -8.92
CA GLY A 46 -15.46 -27.33 -7.53
C GLY A 46 -14.28 -26.72 -6.76
N LEU A 47 -13.58 -27.56 -5.99
CA LEU A 47 -12.43 -27.19 -5.15
C LEU A 47 -11.25 -26.57 -5.93
N TRP A 48 -11.20 -26.73 -7.25
CA TRP A 48 -10.17 -26.07 -8.07
C TRP A 48 -10.36 -24.55 -8.15
N ALA A 49 -11.58 -24.03 -8.05
CA ALA A 49 -11.83 -22.59 -8.05
C ALA A 49 -11.09 -21.87 -6.90
N PRO A 50 -11.30 -22.22 -5.62
CA PRO A 50 -10.59 -21.58 -4.52
C PRO A 50 -9.08 -21.83 -4.55
N LEU A 51 -8.60 -22.99 -5.04
CA LEU A 51 -7.18 -23.27 -5.20
C LEU A 51 -6.51 -22.35 -6.23
N LEU A 52 -7.14 -22.16 -7.39
CA LEU A 52 -6.62 -21.27 -8.43
C LEU A 52 -6.70 -19.80 -8.01
N VAL A 53 -7.76 -19.40 -7.29
CA VAL A 53 -7.86 -18.05 -6.69
C VAL A 53 -6.75 -17.85 -5.66
N LEU A 54 -6.49 -18.86 -4.82
CA LEU A 54 -5.39 -18.83 -3.86
C LEU A 54 -4.05 -18.67 -4.58
N ALA A 55 -3.78 -19.47 -5.61
CA ALA A 55 -2.56 -19.36 -6.42
C ALA A 55 -2.39 -17.95 -7.01
N GLY A 56 -3.45 -17.38 -7.60
CA GLY A 56 -3.45 -16.01 -8.11
C GLY A 56 -3.14 -14.97 -7.03
N ARG A 57 -3.71 -15.13 -5.83
CA ARG A 57 -3.42 -14.26 -4.67
C ARG A 57 -2.00 -14.42 -4.16
N LEU A 58 -1.43 -15.63 -4.20
CA LEU A 58 -0.04 -15.87 -3.83
C LEU A 58 0.92 -15.17 -4.81
N LEU A 59 0.64 -15.23 -6.12
CA LEU A 59 1.40 -14.52 -7.16
C LEU A 59 1.32 -13.00 -6.98
N GLN A 60 0.12 -12.45 -6.80
CA GLN A 60 -0.07 -11.02 -6.52
C GLN A 60 0.67 -10.60 -5.25
N GLY A 61 0.57 -11.39 -4.17
CA GLY A 61 1.25 -11.13 -2.91
C GLY A 61 2.78 -11.21 -3.03
N PHE A 62 3.30 -12.11 -3.86
CA PHE A 62 4.73 -12.21 -4.15
C PHE A 62 5.22 -10.97 -4.92
N SER A 63 4.51 -10.56 -5.98
CA SER A 63 4.83 -9.32 -6.72
C SER A 63 4.80 -8.07 -5.83
N ALA A 64 3.69 -7.89 -5.10
CA ALA A 64 3.46 -6.70 -4.29
C ALA A 64 4.53 -6.48 -3.21
N GLY A 65 5.21 -7.55 -2.76
CA GLY A 65 6.29 -7.45 -1.79
C GLY A 65 7.47 -6.61 -2.28
N ALA A 66 7.82 -6.70 -3.56
CA ALA A 66 8.96 -5.98 -4.14
C ALA A 66 8.56 -4.70 -4.89
N GLU A 67 7.32 -4.64 -5.38
CA GLU A 67 6.85 -3.52 -6.20
C GLU A 67 6.85 -2.18 -5.45
N LEU A 68 6.39 -2.16 -4.19
CA LEU A 68 6.34 -0.94 -3.38
C LEU A 68 7.73 -0.35 -3.14
N GLY A 69 8.73 -1.20 -2.82
CA GLY A 69 10.11 -0.76 -2.65
C GLY A 69 10.75 -0.33 -3.96
N GLY A 70 10.54 -1.09 -5.04
CA GLY A 70 11.11 -0.75 -6.35
C GLY A 70 10.64 0.61 -6.87
N VAL A 71 9.34 0.90 -6.76
CA VAL A 71 8.78 2.19 -7.20
C VAL A 71 9.23 3.33 -6.28
N SER A 72 9.22 3.12 -4.97
CA SER A 72 9.62 4.16 -4.00
C SER A 72 11.08 4.55 -4.17
N VAL A 73 11.97 3.56 -4.31
CA VAL A 73 13.41 3.80 -4.54
C VAL A 73 13.62 4.46 -5.90
N TYR A 74 12.94 4.00 -6.96
CA TYR A 74 13.03 4.64 -8.27
C TYR A 74 12.63 6.13 -8.21
N LEU A 75 11.51 6.45 -7.55
CA LEU A 75 11.05 7.83 -7.37
C LEU A 75 12.05 8.67 -6.55
N ALA A 76 12.67 8.09 -5.53
CA ALA A 76 13.70 8.76 -4.74
C ALA A 76 14.99 9.03 -5.52
N GLU A 77 15.37 8.12 -6.44
CA GLU A 77 16.56 8.21 -7.28
C GLU A 77 16.40 9.22 -8.44
N ILE A 78 15.18 9.39 -8.99
CA ILE A 78 14.91 10.40 -10.05
C ILE A 78 14.58 11.80 -9.51
N ALA A 79 14.30 11.91 -8.21
CA ALA A 79 13.83 13.16 -7.64
C ALA A 79 14.92 14.25 -7.62
N THR A 80 14.53 15.47 -7.98
CA THR A 80 15.42 16.64 -7.87
C THR A 80 15.88 16.86 -6.42
N PRO A 81 17.12 17.35 -6.18
CA PRO A 81 17.61 17.65 -4.84
C PRO A 81 16.63 18.51 -4.03
N GLY A 82 16.38 18.12 -2.78
CA GLY A 82 15.46 18.83 -1.88
C GLY A 82 13.95 18.61 -2.14
N ARG A 83 13.56 17.74 -3.08
CA ARG A 83 12.14 17.39 -3.34
C ARG A 83 11.85 15.88 -3.26
N LYS A 84 12.75 15.10 -2.64
CA LYS A 84 12.65 13.63 -2.59
C LYS A 84 11.34 13.17 -1.92
N GLY A 85 10.90 13.87 -0.87
CA GLY A 85 9.65 13.56 -0.18
C GLY A 85 8.42 13.82 -1.04
N PHE A 86 8.39 14.94 -1.76
CA PHE A 86 7.28 15.22 -2.69
C PHE A 86 7.15 14.14 -3.78
N TYR A 87 8.23 13.74 -4.44
CA TYR A 87 8.18 12.72 -5.50
C TYR A 87 7.80 11.34 -4.97
N THR A 88 8.40 10.91 -3.85
CA THR A 88 8.12 9.60 -3.24
C THR A 88 6.72 9.51 -2.66
N SER A 89 6.15 10.61 -2.18
CA SER A 89 4.75 10.64 -1.69
C SER A 89 3.72 10.25 -2.76
N TRP A 90 4.05 10.46 -4.05
CA TRP A 90 3.17 10.09 -5.15
C TRP A 90 2.99 8.58 -5.30
N GLN A 91 3.93 7.79 -4.77
CA GLN A 91 3.76 6.35 -4.65
C GLN A 91 2.48 6.03 -3.85
N SER A 92 2.30 6.65 -2.68
CA SER A 92 1.11 6.44 -1.85
C SER A 92 -0.09 7.22 -2.36
N GLY A 93 0.12 8.41 -2.95
CA GLY A 93 -0.94 9.18 -3.58
C GLY A 93 -1.66 8.38 -4.67
N SER A 94 -0.92 7.65 -5.50
CA SER A 94 -1.51 6.77 -6.53
C SER A 94 -2.40 5.66 -5.95
N GLN A 95 -2.08 5.15 -4.75
CA GLN A 95 -2.91 4.16 -4.06
C GLN A 95 -4.23 4.76 -3.60
N GLN A 96 -4.22 6.02 -3.13
CA GLN A 96 -5.45 6.71 -2.75
C GLN A 96 -6.36 6.95 -3.95
N VAL A 97 -5.80 7.34 -5.11
CA VAL A 97 -6.56 7.44 -6.36
C VAL A 97 -7.17 6.10 -6.75
N ALA A 98 -6.41 5.00 -6.63
CA ALA A 98 -6.93 3.66 -6.92
C ALA A 98 -8.10 3.28 -5.99
N ILE A 99 -8.02 3.63 -4.70
CA ILE A 99 -9.11 3.43 -3.74
C ILE A 99 -10.34 4.28 -4.11
N MET A 100 -10.15 5.54 -4.51
CA MET A 100 -11.25 6.40 -4.95
C MET A 100 -11.98 5.84 -6.17
N VAL A 101 -11.23 5.38 -7.18
CA VAL A 101 -11.79 4.75 -8.39
C VAL A 101 -12.50 3.44 -8.04
N ALA A 102 -11.91 2.62 -7.17
CA ALA A 102 -12.53 1.37 -6.72
C ALA A 102 -13.82 1.62 -5.93
N ALA A 103 -13.84 2.64 -5.06
CA ALA A 103 -15.02 3.04 -4.30
C ALA A 103 -16.13 3.58 -5.22
N ALA A 104 -15.78 4.45 -6.18
CA ALA A 104 -16.73 4.97 -7.17
C ALA A 104 -17.35 3.85 -8.03
N MET A 105 -16.54 2.89 -8.47
CA MET A 105 -17.01 1.73 -9.22
C MET A 105 -17.88 0.81 -8.37
N GLY A 106 -17.50 0.58 -7.10
CA GLY A 106 -18.32 -0.17 -6.14
C GLY A 106 -19.68 0.50 -5.89
N PHE A 107 -19.71 1.83 -5.77
CA PHE A 107 -20.95 2.60 -5.65
C PHE A 107 -21.81 2.47 -6.90
N ALA A 108 -21.24 2.63 -8.10
CA ALA A 108 -21.97 2.48 -9.36
C ALA A 108 -22.58 1.07 -9.48
N LEU A 109 -21.82 0.02 -9.14
CA LEU A 109 -22.34 -1.35 -9.16
C LEU A 109 -23.52 -1.54 -8.20
N ASN A 110 -23.46 -0.98 -6.98
CA ASN A 110 -24.58 -1.05 -6.03
C ASN A 110 -25.79 -0.21 -6.46
N ALA A 111 -25.59 0.85 -7.24
CA ALA A 111 -26.68 1.69 -7.74
C ALA A 111 -27.41 1.07 -8.94
N PHE A 112 -26.70 0.33 -9.80
CA PHE A 112 -27.24 -0.22 -11.05
C PHE A 112 -27.58 -1.71 -10.99
N MET A 113 -27.16 -2.45 -9.96
CA MET A 113 -27.35 -3.90 -9.86
C MET A 113 -27.90 -4.31 -8.50
N GLU A 114 -28.77 -5.33 -8.49
CA GLU A 114 -29.21 -5.98 -7.26
C GLU A 114 -28.05 -6.73 -6.57
N GLU A 115 -28.13 -6.84 -5.24
CA GLU A 115 -27.06 -7.46 -4.43
C GLU A 115 -26.79 -8.93 -4.82
N SER A 116 -27.82 -9.65 -5.27
CA SER A 116 -27.73 -11.01 -5.80
C SER A 116 -26.81 -11.09 -7.03
N ALA A 117 -27.03 -10.22 -8.01
CA ALA A 117 -26.25 -10.15 -9.25
C ALA A 117 -24.79 -9.73 -9.00
N ILE A 118 -24.56 -8.83 -8.03
CA ILE A 118 -23.21 -8.42 -7.62
C ILE A 118 -22.43 -9.62 -7.06
N ARG A 119 -23.06 -10.43 -6.20
CA ARG A 119 -22.45 -11.62 -5.60
C ARG A 119 -22.17 -12.72 -6.62
N GLU A 120 -23.06 -12.91 -7.59
CA GLU A 120 -22.88 -13.95 -8.61
C GLU A 120 -21.76 -13.61 -9.61
N TRP A 121 -21.77 -12.40 -10.18
CA TRP A 121 -20.83 -12.05 -11.25
C TRP A 121 -20.36 -10.60 -11.27
N GLY A 122 -21.13 -9.66 -10.72
CA GLY A 122 -20.79 -8.22 -10.77
C GLY A 122 -19.45 -7.88 -10.12
N TRP A 123 -18.99 -8.67 -9.13
CA TRP A 123 -17.66 -8.53 -8.54
C TRP A 123 -16.50 -8.70 -9.53
N ARG A 124 -16.71 -9.32 -10.71
CA ARG A 124 -15.67 -9.49 -11.73
C ARG A 124 -15.38 -8.20 -12.51
N LEU A 125 -16.35 -7.29 -12.63
CA LEU A 125 -16.20 -6.05 -13.39
C LEU A 125 -15.02 -5.20 -12.89
N PRO A 126 -14.86 -4.93 -11.56
CA PRO A 126 -13.69 -4.23 -11.05
C PRO A 126 -12.35 -4.87 -11.40
N PHE A 127 -12.28 -6.20 -11.39
CA PHE A 127 -11.05 -6.90 -11.75
C PHE A 127 -10.76 -6.81 -13.25
N LEU A 128 -11.79 -6.85 -14.09
CA LEU A 128 -11.64 -6.67 -15.54
C LEU A 128 -11.08 -5.27 -15.87
N PHE A 129 -11.63 -4.22 -15.25
CA PHE A 129 -11.08 -2.86 -15.37
C PHE A 129 -9.63 -2.78 -14.89
N GLY A 130 -9.28 -3.45 -13.79
CA GLY A 130 -7.90 -3.55 -13.33
C GLY A 130 -6.98 -4.21 -14.35
N CYS A 131 -7.42 -5.28 -15.02
CA CYS A 131 -6.68 -5.94 -16.09
C CYS A 131 -6.45 -5.04 -17.31
N LEU A 132 -7.41 -4.21 -17.68
CA LEU A 132 -7.29 -3.29 -18.82
C LEU A 132 -6.20 -2.23 -18.64
N ILE A 133 -5.86 -1.90 -17.39
CA ILE A 133 -4.81 -0.92 -17.07
C ILE A 133 -3.40 -1.53 -17.21
N VAL A 134 -3.26 -2.86 -17.08
CA VAL A 134 -1.96 -3.55 -17.11
C VAL A 134 -1.17 -3.28 -18.40
N PRO A 135 -1.73 -3.41 -19.63
CA PRO A 135 -0.99 -3.12 -20.86
C PRO A 135 -0.48 -1.68 -20.93
N PHE A 136 -1.28 -0.72 -20.44
CA PHE A 136 -0.92 0.68 -20.40
C PHE A 136 0.27 0.93 -19.45
N ILE A 137 0.23 0.38 -18.24
CA ILE A 137 1.36 0.46 -17.30
C ILE A 137 2.59 -0.24 -17.87
N PHE A 138 2.43 -1.37 -18.53
CA PHE A 138 3.54 -2.11 -19.14
C PHE A 138 4.22 -1.29 -20.24
N PHE A 139 3.45 -0.60 -21.09
CA PHE A 139 3.98 0.33 -22.09
C PHE A 139 4.73 1.50 -21.42
N LEU A 140 4.18 2.08 -20.35
CA LEU A 140 4.83 3.16 -19.62
C LEU A 140 6.14 2.70 -18.97
N ARG A 141 6.14 1.53 -18.31
CA ARG A 141 7.34 0.96 -17.69
C ARG A 141 8.42 0.58 -18.70
N ARG A 142 8.03 0.23 -19.93
CA ARG A 142 8.98 0.03 -21.03
C ARG A 142 9.67 1.32 -21.46
N LYS A 143 9.09 2.51 -21.24
CA LYS A 143 9.73 3.79 -21.56
C LYS A 143 10.55 4.39 -20.41
N LEU A 144 10.54 3.78 -19.22
CA LEU A 144 11.37 4.23 -18.11
C LEU A 144 12.84 4.07 -18.46
N GLU A 145 13.61 5.10 -18.17
CA GLU A 145 15.07 5.06 -18.23
C GLU A 145 15.61 4.39 -16.97
N GLU A 146 16.80 3.80 -17.09
CA GLU A 146 17.50 3.26 -15.93
C GLU A 146 18.05 4.43 -15.09
N THR A 147 17.96 4.35 -13.76
CA THR A 147 18.40 5.45 -12.90
C THR A 147 19.91 5.63 -12.98
N GLN A 148 20.38 6.88 -13.00
CA GLN A 148 21.81 7.19 -13.03
C GLN A 148 22.55 6.60 -11.81
N GLU A 149 21.90 6.57 -10.64
CA GLU A 149 22.43 5.91 -9.43
C GLU A 149 22.65 4.40 -9.62
N PHE A 150 21.84 3.71 -10.42
CA PHE A 150 22.08 2.30 -10.76
C PHE A 150 23.15 2.13 -11.83
N ALA A 151 23.10 2.94 -12.89
CA ALA A 151 24.06 2.89 -13.99
C ALA A 151 25.50 3.21 -13.54
N ALA A 152 25.66 4.05 -12.50
CA ALA A 152 26.94 4.36 -11.91
C ALA A 152 27.54 3.24 -11.04
N ARG A 153 26.76 2.20 -10.68
CA ARG A 153 27.27 1.09 -9.88
C ARG A 153 28.10 0.13 -10.71
N ARG A 154 29.36 -0.05 -10.32
CA ARG A 154 30.29 -0.99 -10.96
C ARG A 154 30.11 -2.45 -10.54
N ASN A 155 29.59 -2.71 -9.33
CA ASN A 155 29.40 -4.06 -8.78
C ASN A 155 27.94 -4.33 -8.43
N HIS A 156 27.35 -5.32 -9.09
CA HIS A 156 26.05 -5.86 -8.75
C HIS A 156 26.23 -7.04 -7.78
N LEU A 157 25.70 -6.91 -6.57
CA LEU A 157 25.79 -7.96 -5.56
C LEU A 157 25.06 -9.22 -6.04
N ALA A 158 25.65 -10.39 -5.76
CA ALA A 158 24.93 -11.64 -5.91
C ALA A 158 23.81 -11.70 -4.86
N MET A 159 22.76 -12.49 -5.15
CA MET A 159 21.62 -12.67 -4.24
C MET A 159 22.06 -13.02 -2.82
N ARG A 160 23.05 -13.92 -2.68
CA ARG A 160 23.58 -14.34 -1.36
C ARG A 160 24.17 -13.17 -0.57
N ASP A 161 24.79 -12.21 -1.24
CA ASP A 161 25.40 -11.06 -0.58
C ASP A 161 24.34 -10.04 -0.18
N VAL A 162 23.24 -9.91 -0.96
CA VAL A 162 22.07 -9.12 -0.54
C VAL A 162 21.49 -9.64 0.77
N PHE A 163 21.33 -10.95 0.90
CA PHE A 163 20.88 -11.57 2.16
C PHE A 163 21.82 -11.30 3.32
N LYS A 164 23.14 -11.47 3.11
CA LYS A 164 24.14 -11.21 4.16
C LYS A 164 24.11 -9.75 4.61
N THR A 165 24.00 -8.81 3.67
CA THR A 165 23.94 -7.37 3.98
C THR A 165 22.66 -7.01 4.72
N LEU A 166 21.51 -7.59 4.35
CA LEU A 166 20.26 -7.41 5.08
C LEU A 166 20.33 -8.00 6.50
N LEU A 167 20.95 -9.17 6.66
CA LEU A 167 21.16 -9.79 7.97
C LEU A 167 22.10 -8.98 8.84
N ALA A 168 23.17 -8.42 8.26
CA ALA A 168 24.10 -7.55 8.97
C ALA A 168 23.43 -6.24 9.43
N ASN A 169 22.49 -5.72 8.62
CA ASN A 169 21.75 -4.49 8.89
C ASN A 169 20.34 -4.75 9.45
N TRP A 170 20.13 -5.88 10.13
CA TRP A 170 18.80 -6.30 10.62
C TRP A 170 18.16 -5.25 11.54
N GLN A 171 18.96 -4.52 12.33
CA GLN A 171 18.48 -3.44 13.20
C GLN A 171 17.81 -2.32 12.42
N VAL A 172 18.37 -1.95 11.27
CA VAL A 172 17.81 -0.93 10.38
C VAL A 172 16.50 -1.42 9.75
N VAL A 173 16.46 -2.71 9.35
CA VAL A 173 15.25 -3.33 8.80
C VAL A 173 14.13 -3.35 9.85
N ILE A 174 14.45 -3.68 11.10
CA ILE A 174 13.46 -3.66 12.20
C ILE A 174 13.02 -2.24 12.54
N ALA A 175 13.94 -1.27 12.60
CA ALA A 175 13.58 0.13 12.82
C ALA A 175 12.63 0.63 11.71
N GLY A 176 12.93 0.31 10.45
CA GLY A 176 12.06 0.59 9.31
C GLY A 176 10.71 -0.12 9.42
N MET A 177 10.69 -1.38 9.86
CA MET A 177 9.46 -2.14 10.10
C MET A 177 8.58 -1.47 11.17
N LEU A 178 9.18 -0.99 12.26
CA LEU A 178 8.44 -0.28 13.32
C LEU A 178 7.87 1.05 12.84
N MET A 179 8.59 1.78 11.98
CA MET A 179 8.07 2.99 11.33
C MET A 179 6.85 2.66 10.44
N VAL A 180 6.92 1.58 9.66
CA VAL A 180 5.79 1.14 8.80
C VAL A 180 4.64 0.54 9.62
N ALA A 181 4.90 0.02 10.82
CA ALA A 181 3.86 -0.55 11.67
C ALA A 181 2.77 0.47 12.01
N MET A 182 3.18 1.72 12.30
CA MET A 182 2.26 2.81 12.60
C MET A 182 1.36 3.12 11.40
N THR A 183 1.93 3.30 10.20
CA THR A 183 1.15 3.62 8.99
C THR A 183 0.19 2.49 8.63
N THR A 184 0.66 1.26 8.73
CA THR A 184 -0.16 0.07 8.46
C THR A 184 -1.37 0.02 9.39
N THR A 185 -1.14 0.21 10.69
CA THR A 185 -2.21 0.15 11.70
C THR A 185 -3.21 1.29 11.51
N ALA A 186 -2.73 2.52 11.32
CA ALA A 186 -3.59 3.68 11.08
C ALA A 186 -4.40 3.53 9.79
N PHE A 187 -3.78 3.09 8.69
CA PHE A 187 -4.47 2.88 7.42
C PHE A 187 -5.60 1.86 7.53
N TYR A 188 -5.38 0.73 8.22
CA TYR A 188 -6.41 -0.28 8.41
C TYR A 188 -7.54 0.20 9.34
N LEU A 189 -7.21 0.96 10.38
CA LEU A 189 -8.21 1.56 11.26
C LEU A 189 -9.13 2.50 10.47
N ILE A 190 -8.54 3.37 9.65
CA ILE A 190 -9.26 4.38 8.88
C ILE A 190 -10.05 3.77 7.71
N THR A 191 -9.45 2.84 6.95
CA THR A 191 -10.02 2.37 5.66
C THR A 191 -10.88 1.12 5.80
N VAL A 192 -10.68 0.32 6.85
CA VAL A 192 -11.39 -0.97 7.01
C VAL A 192 -12.25 -0.97 8.27
N TYR A 193 -11.68 -0.61 9.41
CA TYR A 193 -12.42 -0.68 10.68
C TYR A 193 -13.53 0.37 10.75
N ALA A 194 -13.22 1.64 10.48
CA ALA A 194 -14.19 2.71 10.63
C ALA A 194 -15.44 2.58 9.72
N PRO A 195 -15.33 2.19 8.43
CA PRO A 195 -16.51 1.91 7.61
C PRO A 195 -17.31 0.69 8.12
N THR A 196 -16.62 -0.32 8.66
CA THR A 196 -17.29 -1.50 9.23
C THR A 196 -18.04 -1.14 10.51
N PHE A 197 -17.45 -0.30 11.37
CA PHE A 197 -18.08 0.22 12.58
C PHE A 197 -19.29 1.10 12.23
N GLY A 198 -19.14 2.00 11.25
CA GLY A 198 -20.21 2.80 10.67
C GLY A 198 -21.39 1.97 10.16
N LYS A 199 -21.11 0.84 9.49
CA LYS A 199 -22.16 -0.03 8.97
C LYS A 199 -22.81 -0.91 10.05
N LYS A 200 -22.01 -1.50 10.94
CA LYS A 200 -22.49 -2.51 11.91
C LYS A 200 -23.10 -1.91 13.19
N VAL A 201 -22.49 -0.86 13.73
CA VAL A 201 -22.91 -0.26 15.03
C VAL A 201 -23.86 0.90 14.79
N LEU A 202 -23.55 1.67 13.76
CA LEU A 202 -24.18 2.93 13.43
C LEU A 202 -25.38 2.76 12.48
N MET A 203 -25.58 1.55 11.94
CA MET A 203 -26.61 1.21 10.94
C MET A 203 -26.68 2.21 9.78
N LEU A 204 -25.55 2.83 9.44
CA LEU A 204 -25.47 3.78 8.33
C LEU A 204 -25.77 3.07 7.01
N SER A 205 -26.38 3.81 6.08
CA SER A 205 -26.61 3.29 4.75
C SER A 205 -25.27 2.90 4.08
N ALA A 206 -25.31 1.94 3.16
CA ALA A 206 -24.13 1.55 2.41
C ALA A 206 -23.52 2.75 1.64
N SER A 207 -24.37 3.66 1.18
CA SER A 207 -24.01 4.90 0.51
C SER A 207 -23.19 5.84 1.41
N ASP A 208 -23.61 6.03 2.66
CA ASP A 208 -22.91 6.92 3.60
C ASP A 208 -21.51 6.38 3.96
N SER A 209 -21.40 5.06 4.17
CA SER A 209 -20.11 4.43 4.48
C SER A 209 -19.11 4.55 3.31
N LEU A 210 -19.60 4.43 2.07
CA LEU A 210 -18.80 4.63 0.86
C LEU A 210 -18.39 6.10 0.72
N LEU A 211 -19.29 7.04 1.01
CA LEU A 211 -19.02 8.47 0.94
C LEU A 211 -17.95 8.90 1.94
N VAL A 212 -17.99 8.39 3.18
CA VAL A 212 -16.92 8.63 4.17
C VAL A 212 -15.57 8.09 3.66
N THR A 213 -15.56 6.87 3.12
CA THR A 213 -14.34 6.26 2.57
C THR A 213 -13.76 7.10 1.43
N LEU A 214 -14.61 7.65 0.56
CA LEU A 214 -14.21 8.53 -0.53
C LEU A 214 -13.60 9.84 -0.01
N LEU A 215 -14.27 10.52 0.93
CA LEU A 215 -13.78 11.78 1.51
C LEU A 215 -12.44 11.60 2.23
N VAL A 216 -12.29 10.51 2.96
CA VAL A 216 -11.04 10.14 3.62
C VAL A 216 -9.94 9.83 2.62
N ALA A 217 -10.27 9.15 1.52
CA ALA A 217 -9.30 8.89 0.46
C ALA A 217 -8.81 10.18 -0.21
N ILE A 218 -9.71 11.13 -0.48
CA ILE A 218 -9.40 12.48 -0.98
C ILE A 218 -8.50 13.22 0.01
N SER A 219 -8.86 13.23 1.29
CA SER A 219 -8.07 13.88 2.34
C SER A 219 -6.65 13.31 2.39
N ASN A 220 -6.49 11.98 2.43
CA ASN A 220 -5.17 11.35 2.36
C ASN A 220 -4.40 11.72 1.09
N PHE A 221 -5.07 11.76 -0.07
CA PHE A 221 -4.44 12.15 -1.33
C PHE A 221 -3.86 13.57 -1.27
N LEU A 222 -4.53 14.50 -0.57
CA LEU A 222 -4.04 15.87 -0.37
C LEU A 222 -2.90 15.95 0.65
N TRP A 223 -3.02 15.24 1.78
CA TRP A 223 -2.04 15.33 2.86
C TRP A 223 -0.73 14.57 2.59
N LEU A 224 -0.74 13.56 1.72
CA LEU A 224 0.46 12.79 1.36
C LEU A 224 1.54 13.66 0.69
N PRO A 225 1.27 14.42 -0.40
CA PRO A 225 2.22 15.35 -0.99
C PRO A 225 2.65 16.47 -0.02
N VAL A 226 1.72 16.96 0.79
CA VAL A 226 2.02 18.00 1.80
C VAL A 226 2.99 17.46 2.84
N GLY A 227 2.80 16.24 3.34
CA GLY A 227 3.73 15.58 4.27
C GLY A 227 5.10 15.32 3.66
N GLY A 228 5.12 14.90 2.39
CA GLY A 228 6.35 14.75 1.61
C GLY A 228 7.14 16.05 1.53
N ALA A 229 6.48 17.14 1.12
CA ALA A 229 7.12 18.46 1.01
C ALA A 229 7.51 19.07 2.37
N LEU A 230 6.68 18.88 3.40
CA LEU A 230 6.98 19.36 4.75
C LEU A 230 8.20 18.67 5.33
N SER A 231 8.34 17.36 5.10
CA SER A 231 9.49 16.59 5.54
C SER A 231 10.77 16.92 4.75
N ASP A 232 10.65 17.39 3.51
CA ASP A 232 11.78 17.95 2.75
C ASP A 232 12.28 19.28 3.37
N ARG A 233 11.38 20.09 3.94
CA ARG A 233 11.72 21.42 4.51
C ARG A 233 12.17 21.39 5.97
N PHE A 234 11.49 20.63 6.82
CA PHE A 234 11.71 20.58 8.27
C PHE A 234 12.54 19.38 8.73
N GLY A 235 12.91 18.50 7.80
CA GLY A 235 13.59 17.23 8.08
C GLY A 235 12.61 16.10 8.41
N ARG A 236 13.05 14.86 8.17
CA ARG A 236 12.20 13.65 8.28
C ARG A 236 11.82 13.33 9.73
N LYS A 237 12.82 13.33 10.62
CA LYS A 237 12.68 12.86 12.01
C LYS A 237 11.68 13.71 12.81
N PRO A 238 11.70 15.05 12.78
CA PRO A 238 10.72 15.87 13.50
C PRO A 238 9.29 15.57 13.06
N VAL A 239 9.03 15.51 11.75
CA VAL A 239 7.69 15.24 11.21
C VAL A 239 7.18 13.87 11.66
N LEU A 240 8.01 12.83 11.57
CA LEU A 240 7.63 11.47 11.98
C LEU A 240 7.33 11.38 13.48
N VAL A 241 8.19 11.96 14.33
CA VAL A 241 8.01 11.93 15.79
C VAL A 241 6.79 12.74 16.21
N THR A 242 6.62 13.96 15.69
CA THR A 242 5.48 14.81 16.03
C THR A 242 4.16 14.15 15.64
N MET A 243 4.05 13.59 14.43
CA MET A 243 2.82 12.92 14.00
C MET A 243 2.57 11.60 14.75
N ALA A 244 3.62 10.85 15.11
CA ALA A 244 3.49 9.65 15.94
C ALA A 244 2.98 9.96 17.36
N LEU A 245 3.53 10.99 18.00
CA LEU A 245 3.09 11.42 19.33
C LEU A 245 1.67 11.97 19.29
N LEU A 246 1.34 12.81 18.30
CA LEU A 246 -0.02 13.31 18.11
C LEU A 246 -1.01 12.16 17.90
N ALA A 247 -0.67 11.16 17.08
CA ALA A 247 -1.52 9.99 16.89
C ALA A 247 -1.70 9.19 18.18
N LEU A 248 -0.64 9.00 18.98
CA LEU A 248 -0.73 8.28 20.25
C LEU A 248 -1.65 9.00 21.25
N ILE A 249 -1.53 10.32 21.35
CA ILE A 249 -2.32 11.15 22.28
C ILE A 249 -3.77 11.25 21.80
N THR A 250 -4.01 11.39 20.50
CA THR A 250 -5.34 11.67 19.96
C THR A 250 -6.14 10.43 19.56
N ALA A 251 -5.51 9.26 19.40
CA ALA A 251 -6.21 8.04 18.99
C ALA A 251 -7.29 7.60 19.99
N TYR A 252 -6.95 7.52 21.28
CA TYR A 252 -7.91 7.14 22.32
C TYR A 252 -9.10 8.12 22.42
N PRO A 253 -8.90 9.44 22.60
CA PRO A 253 -10.01 10.38 22.72
C PRO A 253 -10.84 10.46 21.43
N ALA A 254 -10.22 10.36 20.26
CA ALA A 254 -10.97 10.38 19.00
C ALA A 254 -11.88 9.14 18.85
N LEU A 255 -11.43 7.97 19.30
CA LEU A 255 -12.24 6.75 19.28
C LEU A 255 -13.29 6.71 20.39
N SER A 256 -13.02 7.25 21.58
CA SER A 256 -14.02 7.33 22.65
C SER A 256 -15.15 8.30 22.27
N LEU A 257 -14.81 9.45 21.69
CA LEU A 257 -15.78 10.41 21.15
C LEU A 257 -16.68 9.78 20.08
N LEU A 258 -16.12 8.92 19.23
CA LEU A 258 -16.87 8.17 18.22
C LEU A 258 -17.82 7.13 18.85
N ALA A 259 -17.40 6.52 19.96
CA ALA A 259 -18.19 5.50 20.66
C ALA A 259 -19.35 6.10 21.48
N GLU A 260 -19.16 7.28 22.08
CA GLU A 260 -20.16 7.95 22.91
C GLU A 260 -21.28 8.61 22.09
N ALA A 261 -20.96 9.23 20.96
CA ALA A 261 -21.92 9.92 20.10
C ALA A 261 -21.79 9.48 18.63
N PRO A 262 -22.17 8.23 18.32
CA PRO A 262 -22.00 7.68 16.99
C PRO A 262 -22.95 8.40 16.02
N SER A 263 -22.40 9.25 15.17
CA SER A 263 -23.11 9.96 14.09
C SER A 263 -22.23 10.07 12.84
N PHE A 264 -22.85 10.28 11.67
CA PHE A 264 -22.13 10.44 10.40
C PHE A 264 -21.09 11.58 10.47
N SER A 265 -21.49 12.74 10.99
CA SER A 265 -20.62 13.93 11.09
C SER A 265 -19.45 13.71 12.06
N MET A 266 -19.69 13.04 13.19
CA MET A 266 -18.65 12.69 14.15
C MET A 266 -17.66 11.69 13.56
N MET A 267 -18.15 10.64 12.91
CA MET A 267 -17.32 9.66 12.21
C MET A 267 -16.45 10.31 11.14
N LEU A 268 -17.04 11.17 10.31
CA LEU A 268 -16.30 11.89 9.28
C LEU A 268 -15.22 12.79 9.89
N THR A 269 -15.52 13.55 10.94
CA THR A 269 -14.57 14.47 11.58
C THR A 269 -13.39 13.72 12.19
N VAL A 270 -13.67 12.64 12.94
CA VAL A 270 -12.65 11.77 13.53
C VAL A 270 -11.76 11.16 12.45
N LEU A 271 -12.35 10.67 11.36
CA LEU A 271 -11.57 10.05 10.28
C LEU A 271 -10.77 11.05 9.46
N LEU A 272 -11.27 12.27 9.26
CA LEU A 272 -10.51 13.35 8.62
C LEU A 272 -9.31 13.76 9.48
N TRP A 273 -9.47 13.82 10.80
CA TRP A 273 -8.36 14.05 11.72
C TRP A 273 -7.30 12.95 11.66
N LEU A 274 -7.72 11.68 11.72
CA LEU A 274 -6.80 10.55 11.62
C LEU A 274 -6.15 10.46 10.23
N SER A 275 -6.88 10.83 9.18
CA SER A 275 -6.38 10.95 7.80
C SER A 275 -5.29 12.01 7.67
N PHE A 276 -5.46 13.16 8.31
CA PHE A 276 -4.45 14.22 8.35
C PHE A 276 -3.13 13.72 8.97
N LEU A 277 -3.21 13.08 10.14
CA LEU A 277 -2.04 12.51 10.82
C LEU A 277 -1.37 11.41 9.98
N TYR A 278 -2.17 10.52 9.41
CA TYR A 278 -1.69 9.44 8.55
C TYR A 278 -1.01 9.98 7.29
N GLY A 279 -1.61 10.94 6.60
CA GLY A 279 -1.09 11.49 5.35
C GLY A 279 0.25 12.19 5.56
N LEU A 280 0.36 13.02 6.60
CA LEU A 280 1.62 13.69 6.95
C LEU A 280 2.72 12.69 7.35
N TYR A 281 2.40 11.70 8.18
CA TYR A 281 3.36 10.69 8.59
C TYR A 281 3.81 9.84 7.39
N ASN A 282 2.88 9.30 6.61
CA ASN A 282 3.19 8.38 5.52
C ASN A 282 3.98 9.09 4.40
N GLY A 283 3.66 10.35 4.10
CA GLY A 283 4.42 11.17 3.16
C GLY A 283 5.89 11.38 3.57
N ALA A 284 6.16 11.47 4.88
CA ALA A 284 7.52 11.56 5.43
C ALA A 284 8.21 10.19 5.61
N MET A 285 7.43 9.13 5.81
CA MET A 285 7.92 7.78 6.13
C MET A 285 8.58 7.12 4.92
N ILE A 286 7.99 7.23 3.73
CA ILE A 286 8.56 6.62 2.52
C ILE A 286 9.96 7.15 2.20
N PRO A 287 10.19 8.47 2.10
CA PRO A 287 11.54 8.97 1.82
C PRO A 287 12.51 8.63 2.95
N ALA A 288 12.08 8.75 4.22
CA ALA A 288 12.91 8.36 5.37
C ALA A 288 13.35 6.89 5.29
N LEU A 289 12.42 5.98 4.96
CA LEU A 289 12.71 4.56 4.84
C LEU A 289 13.65 4.28 3.66
N THR A 290 13.55 5.01 2.56
CA THR A 290 14.52 4.88 1.45
C THR A 290 15.91 5.42 1.79
N GLU A 291 16.01 6.45 2.62
CA GLU A 291 17.27 7.12 3.00
C GLU A 291 18.07 6.32 4.04
N ILE A 292 17.39 5.67 4.99
CA ILE A 292 18.05 4.87 6.05
C ILE A 292 18.56 3.53 5.50
N MET A 293 17.99 3.01 4.41
CA MET A 293 18.36 1.71 3.86
C MET A 293 19.72 1.76 3.14
N PRO A 294 20.61 0.75 3.35
CA PRO A 294 21.90 0.69 2.67
C PRO A 294 21.72 0.74 1.16
N THR A 295 22.56 1.52 0.48
CA THR A 295 22.37 1.79 -0.95
C THR A 295 22.37 0.50 -1.76
N GLU A 296 23.22 -0.46 -1.40
CA GLU A 296 23.46 -1.72 -2.08
C GLU A 296 22.23 -2.63 -2.10
N VAL A 297 21.39 -2.55 -1.08
CA VAL A 297 20.21 -3.41 -0.88
C VAL A 297 18.95 -2.58 -0.62
N ARG A 298 18.90 -1.36 -1.16
CA ARG A 298 17.88 -0.36 -0.82
C ARG A 298 16.47 -0.85 -1.15
N VAL A 299 16.27 -1.48 -2.31
CA VAL A 299 14.95 -2.01 -2.70
C VAL A 299 14.59 -3.19 -1.81
N ALA A 300 15.48 -4.18 -1.69
CA ALA A 300 15.24 -5.37 -0.89
C ALA A 300 14.96 -5.03 0.60
N GLY A 301 15.73 -4.09 1.17
CA GLY A 301 15.57 -3.63 2.55
C GLY A 301 14.28 -2.87 2.80
N PHE A 302 13.94 -1.90 1.94
CA PHE A 302 12.66 -1.19 2.00
C PHE A 302 11.49 -2.16 1.89
N SER A 303 11.52 -3.01 0.87
CA SER A 303 10.47 -4.00 0.61
C SER A 303 10.32 -5.00 1.74
N LEU A 304 11.43 -5.43 2.35
CA LEU A 304 11.43 -6.36 3.47
C LEU A 304 10.83 -5.70 4.72
N ALA A 305 11.30 -4.51 5.09
CA ALA A 305 10.76 -3.75 6.23
C ALA A 305 9.25 -3.53 6.08
N TYR A 306 8.80 -3.09 4.90
CA TYR A 306 7.39 -2.85 4.63
C TYR A 306 6.57 -4.15 4.63
N SER A 307 7.10 -5.22 4.03
CA SER A 307 6.41 -6.51 3.96
C SER A 307 6.31 -7.19 5.32
N LEU A 308 7.34 -7.08 6.17
CA LEU A 308 7.32 -7.59 7.53
C LEU A 308 6.32 -6.82 8.39
N ALA A 309 6.31 -5.49 8.29
CA ALA A 309 5.34 -4.67 9.01
C ALA A 309 3.91 -5.03 8.62
N THR A 310 3.63 -5.12 7.31
CA THR A 310 2.28 -5.50 6.84
C THR A 310 1.90 -6.94 7.14
N ALA A 311 2.86 -7.88 7.18
CA ALA A 311 2.59 -9.27 7.54
C ALA A 311 2.31 -9.43 9.04
N VAL A 312 3.12 -8.80 9.89
CA VAL A 312 3.00 -8.90 11.35
C VAL A 312 1.81 -8.10 11.83
N PHE A 313 1.77 -6.78 11.58
CA PHE A 313 0.70 -5.91 12.11
C PHE A 313 -0.60 -6.04 11.33
N GLY A 314 -0.55 -6.31 10.03
CA GLY A 314 -1.76 -6.64 9.27
C GLY A 314 -2.32 -8.03 9.59
N GLY A 315 -1.45 -9.00 9.92
CA GLY A 315 -1.83 -10.36 10.29
C GLY A 315 -2.35 -10.48 11.72
N LEU A 316 -1.70 -9.81 12.69
CA LEU A 316 -2.11 -9.75 14.10
C LEU A 316 -3.57 -9.32 14.26
N ARG A 317 -4.08 -8.46 13.37
CA ARG A 317 -5.49 -8.05 13.35
C ARG A 317 -6.47 -9.23 13.28
N ARG A 318 -6.17 -10.27 12.48
CA ARG A 318 -7.06 -11.45 12.36
C ARG A 318 -7.15 -12.26 13.65
N LEU A 319 -6.17 -12.09 14.55
CA LEU A 319 -6.13 -12.77 15.84
C LEU A 319 -6.88 -11.99 16.93
N PHE A 320 -6.88 -10.66 16.88
CA PHE A 320 -7.41 -9.79 17.95
C PHE A 320 -8.78 -9.16 17.67
N LEU A 321 -9.26 -9.15 16.43
CA LEU A 321 -10.61 -8.68 16.08
C LEU A 321 -11.42 -9.83 15.49
N PRO A 322 -12.14 -10.62 16.32
CA PRO A 322 -13.11 -11.59 15.81
C PRO A 322 -14.24 -10.86 15.05
N HIS A 323 -14.77 -11.55 14.04
CA HIS A 323 -15.68 -11.06 13.00
C HIS A 323 -16.96 -10.36 13.48
#